data_AF-A0A2D5GWH9-F1
#
_entry.id   AF-A0A2D5GWH9-F1
#
_cell.length_a   1.000
_cell.length_b   1.000
_cell.length_c   1.000
_cell.angle_alpha   90.00
_cell.angle_beta   90.00
_cell.angle_gamma   90.00
#
_symmetry.space_group_name_H-M   'P 1'
#
loop_
_entity.id
_entity.type
_entity.pdbx_description
1 polymer ?
#
loop_
_entity_poly.entity_id
_entity_poly.type
_entity_poly.pdbx_seq_one_letter_code
_entity_poly.pdbx_strand_id
1 'polypeptide(L)'
;MSRLIVIVLFLVIAETCAAWENVESLIDKLIEISKPGYGYSSSFSGTEFLPYADTGQESTFLLGGFKPVRSETLRRIVEQGVDAVPALIKHMGDDRKINMTASQGISVTVFTDQFDFNSRTRREIPQGVSRDLFDDDKDHPYRHSLTVGDLCFVALGQIVNRRYAAVRYVPSGIVDVSSPTYSKRLREAVIQEWKGLTRKQHIQLLVQDFEEPDDGRRMYDAYLRLSYYYPEVVGPLVIKYLDQPTYDADKVSTFVDDRLYKVKEYNQRQKLLADFIRANGKPYEIGIMRHLYSDVAYLQEINRGSDSDFPEAKSHELLVQLFDRMPPVRFADRPLMPAVSVGERASFIRSLTYDKNKQVSEALHRIFLADPKEKAIAPACLLALAKRGDYTNFLVDQLNNINFTKLENSELQLEYLKSISVSRAKGVQDRLQEIARTTANPDYFRVAVFGLVQPVPPPIFRNAKIILASLPEKSNHVGNILYVINMKIPHRSKEFFKEFRETTKSAQRLGRLCDIMNYGSSIDIDLICSLLDDQRQIEGYEYPMRVCDRAADALSYKIDKIWFDTEWSFKRRDEAIMELKKYCATPEK
;
A
#
# COMPACT_ATOMS: atom_id res chain seq x y z
N MET A 1 -18.07 3.78 70.12
CA MET A 1 -17.09 4.50 69.27
C MET A 1 -16.23 3.47 68.55
N SER A 2 -16.64 3.08 67.34
CA SER A 2 -15.93 2.06 66.55
C SER A 2 -15.13 2.74 65.44
N ARG A 3 -13.81 2.51 65.41
CA ARG A 3 -12.90 3.03 64.38
C ARG A 3 -12.90 2.09 63.18
N LEU A 4 -13.29 2.61 62.02
CA LEU A 4 -13.19 1.94 60.73
C LEU A 4 -11.78 2.17 60.17
N ILE A 5 -10.99 1.11 60.01
CA ILE A 5 -9.68 1.15 59.33
C ILE A 5 -9.94 0.87 57.85
N VAL A 6 -9.70 1.86 56.99
CA VAL A 6 -9.71 1.71 55.53
C VAL A 6 -8.31 1.30 55.10
N ILE A 7 -8.17 0.05 54.67
CA ILE A 7 -6.94 -0.45 54.04
C ILE A 7 -7.02 -0.12 52.55
N VAL A 8 -6.20 0.84 52.11
CA VAL A 8 -5.99 1.15 50.69
C VAL A 8 -4.96 0.16 50.16
N LEU A 9 -5.42 -0.82 49.37
CA LEU A 9 -4.58 -1.79 48.69
C LEU A 9 -3.97 -1.13 47.44
N PHE A 10 -2.70 -0.73 47.49
CA PHE A 10 -1.93 -0.34 46.31
C PHE A 10 -1.55 -1.60 45.53
N LEU A 11 -2.33 -1.93 44.51
CA LEU A 11 -1.96 -2.89 43.47
C LEU A 11 -0.91 -2.24 42.56
N VAL A 12 0.36 -2.44 42.89
CA VAL A 12 1.48 -2.18 41.96
C VAL A 12 1.42 -3.25 40.88
N ILE A 13 0.89 -2.89 39.70
CA ILE A 13 1.03 -3.70 38.49
C ILE A 13 2.51 -3.60 38.11
N ALA A 14 3.31 -4.59 38.49
CA ALA A 14 4.60 -4.81 37.88
C ALA A 14 4.32 -5.25 36.43
N GLU A 15 4.34 -4.30 35.50
CA GLU A 15 4.54 -4.63 34.09
C GLU A 15 5.85 -5.41 34.02
N THR A 16 5.73 -6.72 33.76
CA THR A 16 6.87 -7.53 33.36
C THR A 16 7.35 -6.98 32.03
N CYS A 17 8.29 -6.04 32.07
CA CYS A 17 9.15 -5.73 30.94
C CYS A 17 9.86 -7.04 30.59
N ALA A 18 9.30 -7.80 29.64
CA ALA A 18 10.01 -8.90 29.03
C ALA A 18 11.35 -8.33 28.55
N ALA A 19 12.46 -8.87 29.07
CA ALA A 19 13.79 -8.42 28.68
C ALA A 19 13.88 -8.54 27.16
N TRP A 20 14.13 -7.42 26.49
CA TRP A 20 14.23 -7.39 25.04
C TRP A 20 15.38 -8.31 24.63
N GLU A 21 15.17 -9.12 23.60
CA GLU A 21 16.22 -9.99 23.10
C GLU A 21 17.40 -9.14 22.62
N ASN A 22 18.61 -9.54 22.99
CA ASN A 22 19.83 -8.81 22.60
C ASN A 22 19.96 -8.77 21.06
N VAL A 23 20.29 -7.61 20.49
CA VAL A 23 20.40 -7.41 19.04
C VAL A 23 21.39 -8.38 18.38
N GLU A 24 22.51 -8.70 19.02
CA GLU A 24 23.51 -9.64 18.48
C GLU A 24 22.91 -11.05 18.32
N SER A 25 22.13 -11.51 19.31
CA SER A 25 21.40 -12.79 19.25
C SER A 25 20.37 -12.80 18.12
N LEU A 26 19.67 -11.68 17.91
CA LEU A 26 18.74 -11.55 16.79
C LEU A 26 19.47 -11.54 15.43
N ILE A 27 20.63 -10.91 15.33
CA ILE A 27 21.47 -10.91 14.11
C ILE A 27 21.94 -12.33 13.80
N ASP A 28 22.36 -13.10 14.79
CA ASP A 28 22.78 -14.50 14.59
C ASP A 28 21.66 -15.37 14.01
N LYS A 29 20.40 -15.07 14.34
CA LYS A 29 19.22 -15.77 13.79
C LYS A 29 18.86 -15.36 12.36
N LEU A 30 19.47 -14.32 11.80
CA LEU A 30 19.19 -13.90 10.42
C LEU A 30 19.55 -14.99 9.39
N ILE A 31 20.49 -15.89 9.73
CA ILE A 31 20.86 -17.04 8.89
C ILE A 31 19.66 -17.98 8.61
N GLU A 32 18.68 -18.02 9.51
CA GLU A 32 17.52 -18.91 9.42
C GLU A 32 16.44 -18.39 8.45
N ILE A 33 16.54 -17.14 7.99
CA ILE A 33 15.58 -16.55 7.05
C ILE A 33 15.67 -17.26 5.71
N SER A 34 14.52 -17.80 5.27
CA SER A 34 14.41 -18.64 4.07
C SER A 34 13.37 -18.16 3.06
N LYS A 35 12.71 -17.04 3.33
CA LYS A 35 11.65 -16.49 2.49
C LYS A 35 11.95 -15.03 2.13
N PRO A 36 11.63 -14.59 0.89
CA PRO A 36 11.90 -13.24 0.45
C PRO A 36 11.01 -12.23 1.16
N GLY A 37 11.58 -11.06 1.47
CA GLY A 37 10.86 -9.89 1.99
C GLY A 37 11.29 -8.61 1.27
N TYR A 38 10.75 -7.47 1.70
CA TYR A 38 11.09 -6.18 1.11
C TYR A 38 12.57 -5.84 1.33
N GLY A 39 13.25 -5.45 0.24
CA GLY A 39 14.67 -5.11 0.22
C GLY A 39 15.63 -6.29 -0.01
N TYR A 40 15.15 -7.53 -0.11
CA TYR A 40 15.99 -8.71 -0.34
C TYR A 40 15.28 -9.77 -1.19
N SER A 41 14.64 -9.34 -2.27
CA SER A 41 13.88 -10.20 -3.18
C SER A 41 14.26 -9.96 -4.64
N SER A 42 14.43 -11.04 -5.39
CA SER A 42 14.66 -11.02 -6.84
C SER A 42 13.38 -10.95 -7.67
N SER A 43 12.20 -11.15 -7.06
CA SER A 43 10.92 -11.24 -7.76
C SER A 43 10.00 -10.04 -7.54
N PHE A 44 10.35 -9.12 -6.64
CA PHE A 44 9.63 -7.87 -6.44
C PHE A 44 10.53 -6.79 -5.84
N SER A 45 10.08 -5.54 -5.93
CA SER A 45 10.64 -4.40 -5.21
C SER A 45 9.55 -3.68 -4.43
N GLY A 46 9.95 -2.92 -3.42
CA GLY A 46 9.04 -2.22 -2.53
C GLY A 46 9.72 -1.80 -1.25
N THR A 47 8.92 -1.24 -0.34
CA THR A 47 9.37 -0.82 0.99
C THR A 47 8.41 -1.31 2.05
N GLU A 48 8.90 -1.43 3.27
CA GLU A 48 8.10 -1.74 4.44
C GLU A 48 8.81 -1.17 5.67
N PHE A 49 8.03 -0.78 6.68
CA PHE A 49 8.52 -0.52 8.02
C PHE A 49 8.03 -1.64 8.93
N LEU A 50 8.89 -2.65 9.14
CA LEU A 50 8.53 -3.91 9.79
C LEU A 50 7.86 -3.80 11.16
N PRO A 51 8.02 -2.74 11.97
CA PRO A 51 7.24 -2.60 13.20
C PRO A 51 5.72 -2.48 12.98
N TYR A 52 5.27 -1.99 11.82
CA TYR A 52 3.84 -1.90 11.48
C TYR A 52 3.44 -2.92 10.41
N ALA A 53 2.36 -3.65 10.67
CA ALA A 53 1.94 -4.81 9.87
C ALA A 53 1.44 -4.46 8.46
N ASP A 54 0.90 -3.26 8.27
CA ASP A 54 0.22 -2.82 7.04
C ASP A 54 0.98 -1.71 6.27
N THR A 55 2.30 -1.61 6.45
CA THR A 55 3.14 -0.63 5.74
C THR A 55 3.82 -1.15 4.48
N GLY A 56 3.67 -2.44 4.14
CA GLY A 56 4.25 -3.00 2.93
C GLY A 56 3.68 -2.33 1.68
N GLN A 57 4.56 -1.79 0.84
CA GLN A 57 4.21 -1.18 -0.45
C GLN A 57 4.99 -1.87 -1.55
N GLU A 58 4.29 -2.61 -2.41
CA GLU A 58 4.85 -3.19 -3.62
C GLU A 58 5.00 -2.11 -4.69
N SER A 59 6.15 -2.07 -5.37
CA SER A 59 6.42 -1.14 -6.47
C SER A 59 6.45 -1.86 -7.82
N THR A 60 7.28 -2.91 -7.92
CA THR A 60 7.38 -3.74 -9.13
C THR A 60 7.36 -5.20 -8.73
N PHE A 61 6.79 -6.08 -9.55
CA PHE A 61 6.75 -7.51 -9.27
C PHE A 61 6.81 -8.31 -10.57
N LEU A 62 7.36 -9.51 -10.46
CA LEU A 62 7.30 -10.54 -11.49
C LEU A 62 5.97 -11.28 -11.37
N LEU A 63 5.23 -11.42 -12.47
CA LEU A 63 4.00 -12.20 -12.49
C LEU A 63 4.30 -13.66 -12.10
N GLY A 64 3.55 -14.21 -11.14
CA GLY A 64 3.80 -15.54 -10.58
C GLY A 64 4.96 -15.61 -9.58
N GLY A 65 5.60 -14.47 -9.25
CA GLY A 65 6.62 -14.38 -8.23
C GLY A 65 6.10 -14.64 -6.81
N PHE A 66 7.02 -14.87 -5.88
CA PHE A 66 6.68 -15.04 -4.47
C PHE A 66 6.08 -13.76 -3.88
N LYS A 67 5.08 -13.91 -3.01
CA LYS A 67 4.62 -12.81 -2.16
C LYS A 67 5.66 -12.50 -1.08
N PRO A 68 5.85 -11.23 -0.69
CA PRO A 68 6.72 -10.86 0.42
C PRO A 68 6.26 -11.57 1.69
N VAL A 69 7.22 -12.14 2.43
CA VAL A 69 7.00 -12.70 3.75
C VAL A 69 7.76 -11.88 4.77
N ARG A 70 7.03 -11.39 5.76
CA ARG A 70 7.60 -10.59 6.85
C ARG A 70 8.49 -11.46 7.72
N SER A 71 9.71 -11.00 7.96
CA SER A 71 10.64 -11.66 8.87
C SER A 71 10.45 -11.13 10.29
N GLU A 72 10.05 -12.02 11.19
CA GLU A 72 9.90 -11.73 12.62
C GLU A 72 11.24 -11.34 13.27
N THR A 73 12.33 -12.00 12.88
CA THR A 73 13.67 -11.70 13.37
C THR A 73 14.11 -10.29 12.95
N LEU A 74 13.95 -9.94 11.67
CA LEU A 74 14.26 -8.59 11.18
C LEU A 74 13.37 -7.54 11.84
N ARG A 75 12.07 -7.84 12.02
CA ARG A 75 11.15 -6.94 12.71
C ARG A 75 11.67 -6.58 14.10
N ARG A 76 12.01 -7.58 14.92
CA ARG A 76 12.52 -7.37 16.28
C ARG A 76 13.80 -6.54 16.33
N ILE A 77 14.67 -6.66 15.32
CA ILE A 77 15.87 -5.82 15.21
C ILE A 77 15.47 -4.37 14.91
N VAL A 78 14.62 -4.15 13.91
CA VAL A 78 14.15 -2.82 13.52
C VAL A 78 13.41 -2.14 14.68
N GLU A 79 12.58 -2.87 15.44
CA GLU A 79 11.86 -2.33 16.60
C GLU A 79 12.77 -1.69 17.67
N GLN A 80 14.03 -2.09 17.78
CA GLN A 80 14.97 -1.48 18.72
C GLN A 80 15.46 -0.10 18.25
N GLY A 81 15.20 0.28 17.00
CA GLY A 81 15.52 1.60 16.47
C GLY A 81 17.01 1.91 16.51
N VAL A 82 17.35 3.09 17.04
CA VAL A 82 18.75 3.57 17.07
C VAL A 82 19.67 2.66 17.89
N ASP A 83 19.15 1.93 18.88
CA ASP A 83 19.95 1.09 19.76
C ASP A 83 20.48 -0.17 19.04
N ALA A 84 19.87 -0.58 17.92
CA ALA A 84 20.37 -1.66 17.07
C ALA A 84 21.51 -1.23 16.14
N VAL A 85 21.65 0.06 15.85
CA VAL A 85 22.59 0.57 14.84
C VAL A 85 24.04 0.14 15.09
N PRO A 86 24.60 0.22 16.31
CA PRO A 86 25.98 -0.21 16.55
C PRO A 86 26.24 -1.68 16.17
N ALA A 87 25.31 -2.58 16.50
CA ALA A 87 25.43 -4.00 16.17
C ALA A 87 25.27 -4.25 14.66
N LEU A 88 24.32 -3.56 14.01
CA LEU A 88 24.13 -3.63 12.56
C LEU A 88 25.37 -3.18 11.78
N ILE A 89 26.02 -2.09 12.20
CA ILE A 89 27.27 -1.59 11.60
C ILE A 89 28.39 -2.61 11.75
N LYS A 90 28.54 -3.20 12.94
CA LYS A 90 29.55 -4.22 13.25
C LYS A 90 29.42 -5.45 12.33
N HIS A 91 28.19 -5.86 12.03
CA HIS A 91 27.87 -7.02 11.18
C HIS A 91 27.61 -6.69 9.71
N MET A 92 27.85 -5.45 9.28
CA MET A 92 27.62 -5.00 7.89
C MET A 92 28.44 -5.80 6.86
N GLY A 93 29.57 -6.38 7.28
CA GLY A 93 30.43 -7.23 6.45
C GLY A 93 30.28 -8.73 6.70
N ASP A 94 29.28 -9.19 7.45
CA ASP A 94 29.08 -10.60 7.78
C ASP A 94 28.64 -11.42 6.56
N ASP A 95 29.53 -12.28 6.07
CA ASP A 95 29.39 -13.05 4.83
C ASP A 95 28.67 -14.39 5.02
N ARG A 96 28.17 -14.70 6.24
CA ARG A 96 27.33 -15.88 6.48
C ARG A 96 26.11 -15.83 5.56
N LYS A 97 25.94 -16.87 4.74
CA LYS A 97 24.82 -16.99 3.79
C LYS A 97 23.53 -17.32 4.53
N ILE A 98 22.45 -16.62 4.22
CA ILE A 98 21.12 -16.97 4.74
C ILE A 98 20.55 -18.19 4.00
N ASN A 99 19.52 -18.83 4.56
CA ASN A 99 18.88 -20.02 4.00
C ASN A 99 17.94 -19.72 2.81
N MET A 100 18.41 -18.94 1.84
CA MET A 100 17.70 -18.62 0.60
C MET A 100 18.49 -19.05 -0.63
N THR A 101 17.78 -19.40 -1.70
CA THR A 101 18.40 -19.63 -3.01
C THR A 101 19.05 -18.35 -3.51
N ALA A 102 20.21 -18.48 -4.17
CA ALA A 102 20.88 -17.34 -4.77
C ALA A 102 19.98 -16.60 -5.76
N SER A 103 19.94 -15.28 -5.64
CA SER A 103 19.17 -14.38 -6.47
C SER A 103 19.82 -14.27 -7.86
N GLN A 104 18.99 -14.31 -8.90
CA GLN A 104 19.38 -14.12 -10.29
C GLN A 104 18.25 -13.41 -11.05
N GLY A 105 18.59 -12.45 -11.90
CA GLY A 105 17.65 -11.88 -12.86
C GLY A 105 17.35 -12.83 -14.02
N ILE A 106 16.12 -12.78 -14.54
CA ILE A 106 15.75 -13.52 -15.76
C ILE A 106 16.60 -13.05 -16.94
N SER A 107 16.86 -11.74 -17.00
CA SER A 107 17.67 -11.10 -18.04
C SER A 107 19.12 -10.94 -17.57
N VAL A 108 19.34 -10.14 -16.53
CA VAL A 108 20.69 -9.85 -16.01
C VAL A 108 20.64 -9.56 -14.51
N THR A 109 21.73 -9.88 -13.83
CA THR A 109 22.01 -9.48 -12.45
C THR A 109 23.06 -8.38 -12.49
N VAL A 110 22.76 -7.21 -11.92
CA VAL A 110 23.64 -6.04 -11.92
C VAL A 110 23.97 -5.62 -10.49
N PHE A 111 25.17 -5.08 -10.26
CA PHE A 111 25.63 -4.66 -8.94
C PHE A 111 25.80 -3.14 -8.91
N THR A 112 24.75 -2.40 -8.61
CA THR A 112 24.83 -0.92 -8.68
C THR A 112 25.37 -0.26 -7.42
N ASP A 113 25.49 -1.01 -6.31
CA ASP A 113 25.88 -0.45 -5.01
C ASP A 113 25.03 0.77 -4.61
N GLN A 114 23.70 0.69 -4.80
CA GLN A 114 22.79 1.78 -4.50
C GLN A 114 22.90 2.26 -3.06
N PHE A 115 23.11 3.57 -2.95
CA PHE A 115 23.16 4.28 -1.69
C PHE A 115 22.07 5.35 -1.69
N ASP A 116 20.97 5.07 -0.99
CA ASP A 116 19.90 6.04 -0.78
C ASP A 116 20.31 7.14 0.21
N PHE A 117 19.96 8.39 -0.10
CA PHE A 117 20.19 9.57 0.72
C PHE A 117 19.14 10.64 0.40
N ASN A 118 18.93 11.59 1.30
CA ASN A 118 18.04 12.71 1.04
C ASN A 118 18.75 13.75 0.15
N SER A 119 18.44 13.75 -1.14
CA SER A 119 19.08 14.62 -2.13
C SER A 119 18.77 16.10 -1.97
N ARG A 120 17.75 16.44 -1.17
CA ARG A 120 17.41 17.84 -0.86
C ARG A 120 18.39 18.44 0.15
N THR A 121 18.75 17.68 1.17
CA THR A 121 19.53 18.17 2.31
C THR A 121 21.01 17.82 2.19
N ARG A 122 21.35 16.89 1.29
CA ARG A 122 22.71 16.53 0.94
C ARG A 122 22.84 16.46 -0.57
N ARG A 123 23.84 17.15 -1.14
CA ARG A 123 24.10 17.17 -2.58
C ARG A 123 25.14 16.14 -3.04
N GLU A 124 26.06 15.77 -2.15
CA GLU A 124 27.20 14.93 -2.48
C GLU A 124 26.96 13.47 -2.07
N ILE A 125 26.96 12.56 -3.05
CA ILE A 125 26.93 11.11 -2.84
C ILE A 125 28.35 10.66 -2.44
N PRO A 126 28.52 9.71 -1.51
CA PRO A 126 29.82 9.08 -1.30
C PRO A 126 30.42 8.60 -2.63
N GLN A 127 31.73 8.80 -2.82
CA GLN A 127 32.38 8.44 -4.07
C GLN A 127 32.37 6.92 -4.28
N GLY A 128 32.00 6.48 -5.48
CA GLY A 128 32.13 5.07 -5.90
C GLY A 128 31.00 4.14 -5.46
N VAL A 129 29.87 4.68 -5.01
CA VAL A 129 28.59 3.97 -4.82
C VAL A 129 27.55 4.52 -5.81
N SER A 130 26.40 3.86 -5.95
CA SER A 130 25.32 4.21 -6.89
C SER A 130 25.81 4.29 -8.35
N ARG A 131 26.44 3.20 -8.81
CA ARG A 131 26.90 3.00 -10.20
C ARG A 131 25.72 2.86 -11.15
N ASP A 132 25.95 3.19 -12.42
CA ASP A 132 24.96 3.02 -13.47
C ASP A 132 24.61 1.54 -13.69
N LEU A 133 23.34 1.26 -14.01
CA LEU A 133 22.83 -0.11 -14.20
C LEU A 133 23.59 -0.92 -15.27
N PHE A 134 24.21 -0.23 -16.22
CA PHE A 134 24.94 -0.82 -17.35
C PHE A 134 26.41 -0.39 -17.36
N ASP A 135 26.95 0.04 -16.22
CA ASP A 135 28.39 0.23 -16.11
C ASP A 135 29.09 -1.11 -16.38
N ASP A 136 30.09 -1.07 -17.26
CA ASP A 136 30.61 -2.21 -18.03
C ASP A 136 31.59 -3.04 -17.18
N ASP A 137 31.17 -3.46 -15.99
CA ASP A 137 31.98 -4.24 -15.06
C ASP A 137 31.84 -5.73 -15.39
N LYS A 138 32.75 -6.21 -16.25
CA LYS A 138 32.75 -7.56 -16.85
C LYS A 138 32.97 -8.70 -15.86
N ASP A 139 33.23 -8.40 -14.59
CA ASP A 139 33.67 -9.36 -13.57
C ASP A 139 32.64 -9.62 -12.45
N HIS A 140 31.38 -9.20 -12.62
CA HIS A 140 30.33 -9.46 -11.64
C HIS A 140 29.74 -10.88 -11.71
N PRO A 141 29.42 -11.52 -10.57
CA PRO A 141 28.83 -12.85 -10.56
C PRO A 141 27.41 -12.81 -11.12
N TYR A 142 27.04 -13.82 -11.92
CA TYR A 142 25.67 -13.95 -12.46
C TYR A 142 24.59 -14.14 -11.38
N ARG A 143 24.99 -14.59 -10.18
CA ARG A 143 24.09 -14.87 -9.06
C ARG A 143 24.64 -14.26 -7.78
N HIS A 144 23.75 -13.77 -6.91
CA HIS A 144 24.11 -13.28 -5.58
C HIS A 144 23.48 -14.15 -4.49
N SER A 145 24.29 -14.70 -3.59
CA SER A 145 23.76 -15.37 -2.38
C SER A 145 23.62 -14.33 -1.28
N LEU A 146 22.40 -14.11 -0.80
CA LEU A 146 22.14 -13.17 0.29
C LEU A 146 22.87 -13.59 1.57
N THR A 147 23.34 -12.59 2.31
CA THR A 147 24.16 -12.74 3.52
C THR A 147 23.52 -12.09 4.75
N VAL A 148 24.05 -12.37 5.94
CA VAL A 148 23.65 -11.67 7.17
C VAL A 148 23.94 -10.16 7.06
N GLY A 149 25.07 -9.77 6.47
CA GLY A 149 25.40 -8.36 6.23
C GLY A 149 24.40 -7.65 5.30
N ASP A 150 23.89 -8.34 4.28
CA ASP A 150 22.82 -7.82 3.41
C ASP A 150 21.54 -7.51 4.20
N LEU A 151 21.16 -8.40 5.12
CA LEU A 151 19.98 -8.19 5.96
C LEU A 151 20.21 -7.10 7.03
N CYS A 152 21.45 -6.94 7.51
CA CYS A 152 21.81 -5.82 8.38
C CYS A 152 21.70 -4.47 7.65
N PHE A 153 22.07 -4.42 6.36
CA PHE A 153 21.91 -3.24 5.51
C PHE A 153 20.44 -2.86 5.32
N VAL A 154 19.57 -3.84 5.04
CA VAL A 154 18.11 -3.62 4.93
C VAL A 154 17.52 -3.13 6.26
N ALA A 155 17.86 -3.77 7.38
CA ALA A 155 17.37 -3.37 8.70
C ALA A 155 17.79 -1.94 9.07
N LEU A 156 19.07 -1.59 8.79
CA LEU A 156 19.59 -0.25 9.02
C LEU A 156 18.78 0.80 8.23
N GLY A 157 18.52 0.56 6.94
CA GLY A 157 17.71 1.47 6.12
C GLY A 157 16.29 1.66 6.67
N GLN A 158 15.67 0.61 7.18
CA GLN A 158 14.38 0.72 7.86
C GLN A 158 14.44 1.56 9.14
N ILE A 159 15.54 1.56 9.88
CA ILE A 159 15.69 2.41 11.06
C ILE A 159 15.90 3.87 10.64
N VAL A 160 16.87 4.13 9.76
CA VAL A 160 17.35 5.49 9.43
C VAL A 160 16.63 6.17 8.26
N ASN A 161 15.48 5.63 7.84
CA ASN A 161 14.68 6.16 6.74
C ASN A 161 15.43 6.21 5.40
N ARG A 162 16.14 5.12 5.08
CA ARG A 162 16.82 4.94 3.79
C ARG A 162 16.31 3.68 3.09
N ARG A 163 16.15 3.75 1.76
CA ARG A 163 15.71 2.64 0.92
C ARG A 163 16.85 1.66 0.60
N TYR A 164 17.53 1.18 1.64
CA TYR A 164 18.56 0.17 1.51
C TYR A 164 17.93 -1.18 1.17
N ALA A 165 18.19 -1.64 -0.06
CA ALA A 165 17.75 -2.92 -0.58
C ALA A 165 18.99 -3.68 -1.04
N ALA A 166 19.27 -4.83 -0.42
CA ALA A 166 20.36 -5.70 -0.82
C ALA A 166 20.11 -6.34 -2.20
N VAL A 167 18.86 -6.73 -2.47
CA VAL A 167 18.40 -7.27 -3.75
C VAL A 167 17.01 -6.73 -4.04
N ARG A 168 16.80 -6.20 -5.25
CA ARG A 168 15.48 -5.78 -5.72
C ARG A 168 15.25 -6.16 -7.18
N TYR A 169 14.00 -6.43 -7.51
CA TYR A 169 13.57 -6.58 -8.90
C TYR A 169 13.45 -5.22 -9.60
N VAL A 170 13.98 -5.14 -10.82
CA VAL A 170 13.79 -4.03 -11.74
C VAL A 170 13.05 -4.58 -12.97
N PRO A 171 12.05 -3.86 -13.52
CA PRO A 171 11.32 -4.30 -14.71
C PRO A 171 12.25 -4.76 -15.85
N SER A 172 11.74 -5.63 -16.72
CA SER A 172 12.49 -6.32 -17.78
C SER A 172 13.39 -7.47 -17.29
N GLY A 173 13.04 -8.10 -16.17
CA GLY A 173 13.75 -9.29 -15.70
C GLY A 173 15.10 -9.01 -15.06
N ILE A 174 15.38 -7.76 -14.68
CA ILE A 174 16.66 -7.34 -14.10
C ILE A 174 16.61 -7.52 -12.58
N VAL A 175 17.69 -8.03 -12.01
CA VAL A 175 17.91 -8.01 -10.55
C VAL A 175 19.06 -7.08 -10.24
N ASP A 176 18.80 -6.13 -9.36
CA ASP A 176 19.75 -5.14 -8.92
C ASP A 176 20.22 -5.44 -7.51
N VAL A 177 21.54 -5.54 -7.33
CA VAL A 177 22.21 -5.97 -6.10
C VAL A 177 23.01 -4.82 -5.52
N SER A 178 22.80 -4.55 -4.23
CA SER A 178 23.56 -3.58 -3.44
C SER A 178 23.99 -4.22 -2.13
N SER A 179 25.05 -5.03 -2.22
CA SER A 179 25.47 -5.91 -1.12
C SER A 179 26.73 -5.37 -0.45
N PRO A 180 26.71 -5.03 0.86
CA PRO A 180 27.91 -4.60 1.58
C PRO A 180 28.92 -5.73 1.84
N THR A 181 28.53 -6.99 1.71
CA THR A 181 29.46 -8.12 1.79
C THR A 181 30.23 -8.31 0.50
N TYR A 182 29.60 -8.00 -0.64
CA TYR A 182 30.22 -7.95 -1.95
C TYR A 182 31.04 -6.66 -2.16
N SER A 183 30.42 -5.50 -1.99
CA SER A 183 31.03 -4.19 -2.25
C SER A 183 31.63 -3.58 -0.98
N LYS A 184 32.96 -3.64 -0.89
CA LYS A 184 33.72 -2.97 0.17
C LYS A 184 33.43 -1.46 0.20
N ARG A 185 33.25 -0.82 -0.96
CA ARG A 185 32.96 0.63 -1.08
C ARG A 185 31.61 0.97 -0.47
N LEU A 186 30.56 0.22 -0.82
CA LEU A 186 29.23 0.40 -0.23
C LEU A 186 29.28 0.21 1.29
N ARG A 187 29.94 -0.86 1.76
CA ARG A 187 30.10 -1.13 3.20
C ARG A 187 30.79 0.02 3.92
N GLU A 188 31.89 0.52 3.39
CA GLU A 188 32.63 1.64 4.00
C GLU A 188 31.79 2.93 4.01
N ALA A 189 31.10 3.25 2.92
CA ALA A 189 30.21 4.40 2.85
C ALA A 189 29.09 4.35 3.90
N VAL A 190 28.42 3.20 4.03
CA VAL A 190 27.33 2.98 5.01
C VAL A 190 27.87 3.03 6.44
N ILE A 191 29.00 2.38 6.72
CA ILE A 191 29.61 2.41 8.06
C ILE A 191 29.97 3.85 8.43
N GLN A 192 30.60 4.61 7.54
CA GLN A 192 31.00 5.99 7.84
C GLN A 192 29.81 6.92 8.07
N GLU A 193 28.73 6.75 7.30
CA GLU A 193 27.52 7.58 7.45
C GLU A 193 26.87 7.42 8.82
N TRP A 194 26.77 6.18 9.29
CA TRP A 194 25.90 5.83 10.41
C TRP A 194 26.67 5.52 11.71
N LYS A 195 28.00 5.49 11.67
CA LYS A 195 28.83 5.25 12.86
C LYS A 195 28.65 6.37 13.88
N GLY A 196 28.32 5.98 15.11
CA GLY A 196 28.13 6.91 16.21
C GLY A 196 26.81 7.67 16.19
N LEU A 197 25.83 7.24 15.36
CA LEU A 197 24.50 7.82 15.34
C LEU A 197 23.86 7.77 16.74
N THR A 198 23.57 8.94 17.29
CA THR A 198 22.88 9.08 18.58
C THR A 198 21.37 9.20 18.39
N ARG A 199 20.59 8.93 19.46
CA ARG A 199 19.13 9.15 19.46
C ARG A 199 18.73 10.56 19.04
N LYS A 200 19.44 11.58 19.54
CA LYS A 200 19.16 12.99 19.20
C LYS A 200 19.38 13.27 17.71
N GLN A 201 20.49 12.79 17.15
CA GLN A 201 20.76 12.92 15.71
C GLN A 201 19.74 12.14 14.88
N HIS A 202 19.35 10.95 15.32
CA HIS A 202 18.33 10.16 14.64
C HIS A 202 16.98 10.91 14.58
N ILE A 203 16.53 11.52 15.69
CA ILE A 203 15.34 12.39 15.70
C ILE A 203 15.50 13.52 14.68
N GLN A 204 16.62 14.24 14.72
CA GLN A 204 16.86 15.39 13.83
C GLN A 204 16.83 15.00 12.35
N LEU A 205 17.43 13.87 11.97
CA LEU A 205 17.43 13.37 10.60
C LEU A 205 16.02 12.97 10.14
N LEU A 206 15.24 12.30 10.99
CA LEU A 206 13.85 11.96 10.66
C LEU A 206 12.95 13.20 10.55
N VAL A 207 13.14 14.19 11.42
CA VAL A 207 12.43 15.49 11.31
C VAL A 207 12.81 16.20 10.02
N GLN A 208 14.10 16.22 9.68
CA GLN A 208 14.57 16.80 8.44
C GLN A 208 14.01 16.07 7.21
N ASP A 209 13.94 14.74 7.22
CA ASP A 209 13.32 13.96 6.15
C ASP A 209 11.81 14.21 6.02
N PHE A 210 11.15 14.59 7.12
CA PHE A 210 9.74 14.97 7.12
C PHE A 210 9.53 16.40 6.59
N GLU A 211 10.34 17.37 7.02
CA GLU A 211 10.18 18.79 6.66
C GLU A 211 10.79 19.13 5.29
N GLU A 212 11.88 18.44 4.93
CA GLU A 212 12.65 18.65 3.71
C GLU A 212 12.83 17.34 2.92
N PRO A 213 11.74 16.66 2.53
CA PRO A 213 11.83 15.47 1.71
C PRO A 213 12.30 15.80 0.29
N ASP A 214 13.09 14.90 -0.29
CA ASP A 214 13.31 14.85 -1.73
C ASP A 214 12.10 14.24 -2.48
N ASP A 215 11.35 13.32 -1.88
CA ASP A 215 10.09 12.84 -2.42
C ASP A 215 9.00 12.65 -1.35
N GLY A 216 7.73 12.64 -1.75
CA GLY A 216 6.62 12.51 -0.80
C GLY A 216 6.64 11.21 0.03
N ARG A 217 7.25 10.15 -0.50
CA ARG A 217 7.37 8.87 0.23
C ARG A 217 8.38 8.97 1.37
N ARG A 218 9.51 9.70 1.22
CA ARG A 218 10.49 9.91 2.31
C ARG A 218 9.85 10.58 3.52
N MET A 219 8.95 11.53 3.30
CA MET A 219 8.16 12.16 4.37
C MET A 219 7.20 11.17 5.05
N TYR A 220 6.49 10.33 4.28
CA TYR A 220 5.63 9.29 4.84
C TYR A 220 6.42 8.28 5.67
N ASP A 221 7.53 7.82 5.13
CA ASP A 221 8.43 6.87 5.78
C ASP A 221 9.06 7.47 7.05
N ALA A 222 9.39 8.77 7.05
CA ALA A 222 9.82 9.50 8.23
C ALA A 222 8.73 9.55 9.30
N TYR A 223 7.48 9.86 8.91
CA TYR A 223 6.33 9.84 9.83
C TYR A 223 6.16 8.48 10.51
N LEU A 224 6.26 7.37 9.79
CA LEU A 224 6.14 6.03 10.37
C LEU A 224 7.16 5.81 11.50
N ARG A 225 8.42 6.15 11.24
CA ARG A 225 9.53 6.01 12.21
C ARG A 225 9.39 6.96 13.39
N LEU A 226 9.03 8.21 13.14
CA LEU A 226 8.77 9.20 14.20
C LEU A 226 7.60 8.73 15.07
N SER A 227 6.51 8.24 14.48
CA SER A 227 5.34 7.75 15.24
C SER A 227 5.64 6.54 16.12
N TYR A 228 6.62 5.72 15.73
CA TYR A 228 6.99 4.52 16.46
C TYR A 228 8.06 4.81 17.53
N TYR A 229 9.19 5.42 17.15
CA TYR A 229 10.33 5.62 18.05
C TYR A 229 10.21 6.86 18.94
N TYR A 230 9.56 7.92 18.44
CA TYR A 230 9.54 9.26 19.03
C TYR A 230 8.15 9.92 18.93
N PRO A 231 7.08 9.27 19.42
CA PRO A 231 5.70 9.75 19.23
C PRO A 231 5.47 11.19 19.75
N GLU A 232 6.28 11.65 20.71
CA GLU A 232 6.23 12.99 21.29
C GLU A 232 6.53 14.12 20.29
N VAL A 233 7.30 13.86 19.22
CA VAL A 233 7.67 14.91 18.24
C VAL A 233 6.68 15.02 17.08
N VAL A 234 5.79 14.03 16.90
CA VAL A 234 4.92 13.92 15.71
C VAL A 234 3.89 15.04 15.63
N GLY A 235 3.24 15.38 16.75
CA GLY A 235 2.10 16.30 16.78
C GLY A 235 2.39 17.64 16.09
N PRO A 236 3.39 18.41 16.56
CA PRO A 236 3.74 19.70 15.97
C PRO A 236 4.07 19.62 14.47
N LEU A 237 4.77 18.57 14.03
CA LEU A 237 5.18 18.40 12.62
C LEU A 237 3.98 18.14 11.71
N VAL A 238 3.12 17.21 12.12
CA VAL A 238 1.91 16.86 11.38
C VAL A 238 0.98 18.07 11.29
N ILE A 239 0.75 18.77 12.41
CA ILE A 239 -0.10 19.97 12.42
C ILE A 239 0.44 21.04 11.47
N LYS A 240 1.75 21.33 11.55
CA LYS A 240 2.40 22.28 10.64
C LYS A 240 2.21 21.92 9.17
N TYR A 241 2.30 20.64 8.81
CA TYR A 241 2.05 20.19 7.43
C TYR A 241 0.56 20.31 7.04
N LEU A 242 -0.35 19.92 7.93
CA LEU A 242 -1.79 19.99 7.69
C LEU A 242 -2.29 21.44 7.53
N ASP A 243 -1.66 22.39 8.22
CA ASP A 243 -1.97 23.82 8.16
C ASP A 243 -1.46 24.52 6.89
N GLN A 244 -0.69 23.83 6.04
CA GLN A 244 -0.28 24.40 4.75
C GLN A 244 -1.52 24.75 3.90
N PRO A 245 -1.43 25.68 2.94
CA PRO A 245 -2.48 25.83 1.94
C PRO A 245 -2.47 24.71 0.89
N THR A 246 -3.61 24.49 0.25
CA THR A 246 -3.77 23.52 -0.85
C THR A 246 -4.06 24.18 -2.19
N TYR A 247 -3.76 23.46 -3.27
CA TYR A 247 -4.21 23.76 -4.63
C TYR A 247 -4.72 22.49 -5.34
N ASP A 248 -5.52 22.66 -6.38
CA ASP A 248 -5.99 21.59 -7.26
C ASP A 248 -4.93 21.31 -8.34
N ALA A 249 -4.35 20.10 -8.33
CA ALA A 249 -3.28 19.71 -9.24
C ALA A 249 -3.77 19.55 -10.69
N ASP A 250 -4.99 19.07 -10.90
CA ASP A 250 -5.55 18.87 -12.24
C ASP A 250 -5.78 20.24 -12.90
N LYS A 251 -6.32 21.18 -12.13
CA LYS A 251 -6.50 22.56 -12.59
C LYS A 251 -5.17 23.26 -12.91
N VAL A 252 -4.11 22.98 -12.15
CA VAL A 252 -2.76 23.45 -12.45
C VAL A 252 -2.24 22.83 -13.75
N SER A 253 -2.33 21.50 -13.91
CA SER A 253 -1.87 20.79 -15.11
C SER A 253 -2.58 21.34 -16.34
N THR A 254 -3.91 21.38 -16.34
CA THR A 254 -4.70 21.96 -17.44
C THR A 254 -4.29 23.40 -17.74
N PHE A 255 -4.03 24.23 -16.74
CA PHE A 255 -3.57 25.60 -16.99
C PHE A 255 -2.18 25.64 -17.66
N VAL A 256 -1.23 24.83 -17.19
CA VAL A 256 0.12 24.79 -17.75
C VAL A 256 0.10 24.23 -19.17
N ASP A 257 -0.49 23.05 -19.35
CA ASP A 257 -0.52 22.30 -20.60
C ASP A 257 -1.31 23.02 -21.70
N ASP A 258 -2.53 23.47 -21.36
CA ASP A 258 -3.44 24.02 -22.36
C ASP A 258 -3.26 25.50 -22.63
N ARG A 259 -2.57 26.22 -21.75
CA ARG A 259 -2.44 27.68 -21.87
C ARG A 259 -1.00 28.13 -21.79
N LEU A 260 -0.31 27.83 -20.69
CA LEU A 260 1.01 28.42 -20.43
C LEU A 260 2.05 27.98 -21.47
N TYR A 261 2.10 26.69 -21.81
CA TYR A 261 3.02 26.16 -22.83
C TYR A 261 2.72 26.66 -24.25
N LYS A 262 1.46 27.00 -24.56
CA LYS A 262 1.05 27.42 -25.91
C LYS A 262 1.39 28.88 -26.21
N VAL A 263 1.57 29.71 -25.19
CA VAL A 263 1.95 31.11 -25.36
C VAL A 263 3.46 31.25 -25.49
N LYS A 264 3.92 32.04 -26.48
CA LYS A 264 5.34 32.32 -26.71
C LYS A 264 5.81 33.60 -26.02
N GLU A 265 5.00 34.64 -26.04
CA GLU A 265 5.38 35.96 -25.55
C GLU A 265 5.41 36.04 -24.03
N TYR A 266 6.54 36.48 -23.47
CA TYR A 266 6.77 36.61 -22.03
C TYR A 266 5.69 37.45 -21.32
N ASN A 267 5.39 38.64 -21.83
CA ASN A 267 4.39 39.54 -21.24
C ASN A 267 2.99 38.91 -21.19
N GLN A 268 2.66 38.07 -22.17
CA GLN A 268 1.38 37.34 -22.20
C GLN A 268 1.38 36.21 -21.17
N ARG A 269 2.49 35.46 -21.02
CA ARG A 269 2.63 34.43 -19.98
C ARG A 269 2.51 35.03 -18.58
N GLN A 270 3.19 36.14 -18.30
CA GLN A 270 3.07 36.85 -17.03
C GLN A 270 1.64 37.27 -16.73
N LYS A 271 0.95 37.86 -17.71
CA LYS A 271 -0.46 38.26 -17.56
C LYS A 271 -1.36 37.04 -17.28
N LEU A 272 -1.20 35.96 -18.03
CA LEU A 272 -1.95 34.72 -17.84
C LEU A 272 -1.75 34.13 -16.45
N LEU A 273 -0.49 34.07 -15.99
CA LEU A 273 -0.13 33.59 -14.66
C LEU A 273 -0.78 34.47 -13.58
N ALA A 274 -0.64 35.79 -13.70
CA ALA A 274 -1.20 36.73 -12.73
C ALA A 274 -2.74 36.66 -12.66
N ASP A 275 -3.43 36.55 -13.80
CA ASP A 275 -4.88 36.40 -13.85
C ASP A 275 -5.32 35.06 -13.26
N PHE A 276 -4.58 33.97 -13.51
CA PHE A 276 -4.86 32.66 -12.92
C PHE A 276 -4.66 32.66 -11.39
N ILE A 277 -3.58 33.26 -10.89
CA ILE A 277 -3.33 33.38 -9.44
C ILE A 277 -4.39 34.28 -8.79
N ARG A 278 -4.81 35.38 -9.44
CA ARG A 278 -5.88 36.24 -8.92
C ARG A 278 -7.19 35.48 -8.75
N ALA A 279 -7.52 34.59 -9.70
CA ALA A 279 -8.75 33.81 -9.68
C ALA A 279 -8.74 32.64 -8.68
N ASN A 280 -7.57 32.08 -8.37
CA ASN A 280 -7.46 30.82 -7.62
C ASN A 280 -6.69 30.92 -6.29
N GLY A 281 -5.98 32.03 -6.07
CA GLY A 281 -5.15 32.28 -4.90
C GLY A 281 -3.66 31.92 -5.07
N LYS A 282 -2.83 32.43 -4.16
CA LYS A 282 -1.38 32.23 -4.13
C LYS A 282 -0.91 30.76 -4.13
N PRO A 283 -1.61 29.78 -3.51
CA PRO A 283 -1.16 28.38 -3.52
C PRO A 283 -1.01 27.77 -4.92
N TYR A 284 -1.78 28.27 -5.90
CA TYR A 284 -1.70 27.82 -7.28
C TYR A 284 -0.41 28.26 -7.98
N GLU A 285 0.23 29.35 -7.54
CA GLU A 285 1.55 29.74 -8.03
C GLU A 285 2.61 28.70 -7.66
N ILE A 286 2.55 28.21 -6.41
CA ILE A 286 3.41 27.13 -5.93
C ILE A 286 3.12 25.83 -6.68
N GLY A 287 1.84 25.55 -6.95
CA GLY A 287 1.43 24.39 -7.74
C GLY A 287 1.99 24.41 -9.16
N ILE A 288 1.90 25.55 -9.85
CA ILE A 288 2.48 25.74 -11.20
C ILE A 288 3.99 25.53 -11.15
N MET A 289 4.68 26.16 -10.21
CA MET A 289 6.12 25.98 -10.06
C MET A 289 6.50 24.52 -9.81
N ARG A 290 5.75 23.80 -8.96
CA ARG A 290 5.97 22.37 -8.70
C ARG A 290 5.80 21.54 -9.99
N HIS A 291 4.74 21.79 -10.75
CA HIS A 291 4.47 21.09 -12.02
C HIS A 291 5.65 21.29 -13.00
N LEU A 292 6.11 22.53 -13.19
CA LEU A 292 7.27 22.80 -14.07
C LEU A 292 8.54 22.09 -13.60
N TYR A 293 8.79 21.99 -12.29
CA TYR A 293 9.94 21.21 -11.79
C TYR A 293 9.78 19.71 -12.03
N SER A 294 8.57 19.15 -11.93
CA SER A 294 8.31 17.75 -12.28
C SER A 294 8.62 17.48 -13.76
N ASP A 295 8.30 18.43 -14.64
CA ASP A 295 8.62 18.32 -16.07
C ASP A 295 10.13 18.38 -16.33
N VAL A 296 10.87 19.23 -15.59
CA VAL A 296 12.34 19.22 -15.61
C VAL A 296 12.88 17.86 -15.18
N ALA A 297 12.31 17.24 -14.13
CA ALA A 297 12.73 15.91 -13.69
C ALA A 297 12.51 14.84 -14.78
N TYR A 298 11.33 14.85 -15.39
CA TYR A 298 10.99 13.93 -16.48
C TYR A 298 11.96 14.06 -17.66
N LEU A 299 12.29 15.29 -18.09
CA LEU A 299 13.26 15.52 -19.16
C LEU A 299 14.66 15.01 -18.82
N GLN A 300 15.09 15.20 -17.56
CA GLN A 300 16.37 14.68 -17.07
C GLN A 300 16.41 13.14 -17.09
N GLU A 301 15.33 12.48 -16.69
CA GLU A 301 15.23 11.01 -16.68
C GLU A 301 15.34 10.41 -18.09
N ILE A 302 14.75 11.06 -19.10
CA ILE A 302 14.81 10.59 -20.49
C ILE A 302 16.04 11.11 -21.26
N ASN A 303 17.01 11.73 -20.57
CA ASN A 303 18.20 12.35 -21.14
C ASN A 303 17.88 13.33 -22.30
N ARG A 304 16.83 14.13 -22.15
CA ARG A 304 16.47 15.17 -23.12
C ARG A 304 16.72 16.57 -22.55
N GLY A 305 17.30 17.43 -23.38
CA GLY A 305 17.58 18.82 -23.05
C GLY A 305 16.42 19.77 -23.37
N SER A 306 16.66 21.06 -23.11
CA SER A 306 15.77 22.19 -23.41
C SER A 306 15.41 22.34 -24.89
N ASP A 307 16.15 21.69 -25.79
CA ASP A 307 16.01 21.84 -27.24
C ASP A 307 15.07 20.78 -27.85
N SER A 308 14.38 19.99 -27.02
CA SER A 308 13.45 18.98 -27.50
C SER A 308 12.10 19.60 -27.90
N ASP A 309 11.42 19.00 -28.89
CA ASP A 309 10.08 19.45 -29.35
C ASP A 309 8.95 19.15 -28.33
N PHE A 310 9.31 18.62 -27.15
CA PHE A 310 8.37 18.34 -26.08
C PHE A 310 7.86 19.65 -25.48
N PRO A 311 6.55 19.83 -25.28
CA PRO A 311 6.01 20.99 -24.57
C PRO A 311 6.73 21.26 -23.24
N GLU A 312 7.09 20.19 -22.53
CA GLU A 312 7.82 20.14 -21.26
C GLU A 312 9.19 20.80 -21.34
N ALA A 313 9.84 20.87 -22.52
CA ALA A 313 11.13 21.52 -22.69
C ALA A 313 11.09 23.02 -22.31
N LYS A 314 9.91 23.63 -22.41
CA LYS A 314 9.65 25.02 -21.99
C LYS A 314 9.65 25.18 -20.47
N SER A 315 9.58 24.11 -19.69
CA SER A 315 9.59 24.18 -18.22
C SER A 315 10.81 24.92 -17.68
N HIS A 316 12.01 24.69 -18.25
CA HIS A 316 13.22 25.43 -17.92
C HIS A 316 13.06 26.94 -18.16
N GLU A 317 12.59 27.31 -19.36
CA GLU A 317 12.37 28.70 -19.76
C GLU A 317 11.35 29.39 -18.85
N LEU A 318 10.23 28.73 -18.56
CA LEU A 318 9.15 29.26 -17.72
C LEU A 318 9.58 29.44 -16.27
N LEU A 319 10.39 28.53 -15.72
CA LEU A 319 10.95 28.65 -14.38
C LEU A 319 11.89 29.87 -14.27
N VAL A 320 12.70 30.13 -15.30
CA VAL A 320 13.56 31.32 -15.34
C VAL A 320 12.70 32.59 -15.47
N GLN A 321 11.78 32.62 -16.43
CA GLN A 321 10.98 33.80 -16.77
C GLN A 321 9.99 34.20 -15.68
N LEU A 322 9.25 33.23 -15.13
CA LEU A 322 8.08 33.51 -14.29
C LEU A 322 8.37 33.37 -12.79
N PHE A 323 9.49 32.72 -12.43
CA PHE A 323 9.82 32.37 -11.04
C PHE A 323 11.27 32.70 -10.64
N ASP A 324 11.95 33.53 -11.44
CA ASP A 324 13.31 34.03 -11.20
C ASP A 324 14.33 32.92 -10.87
N ARG A 325 14.19 31.75 -11.50
CA ARG A 325 15.15 30.64 -11.31
C ARG A 325 16.41 30.87 -12.12
N MET A 326 17.57 30.60 -11.50
CA MET A 326 18.86 30.70 -12.19
C MET A 326 19.11 29.47 -13.08
N PRO A 327 19.47 29.65 -14.36
CA PRO A 327 19.88 28.54 -15.21
C PRO A 327 21.30 28.05 -14.86
N PRO A 328 21.64 26.76 -15.08
CA PRO A 328 20.75 25.70 -15.57
C PRO A 328 19.81 25.23 -14.45
N VAL A 329 18.50 25.18 -14.74
CA VAL A 329 17.50 24.72 -13.76
C VAL A 329 17.57 23.20 -13.66
N ARG A 330 17.71 22.67 -12.44
CA ARG A 330 17.64 21.23 -12.16
C ARG A 330 16.49 20.94 -11.22
N PHE A 331 15.94 19.73 -11.29
CA PHE A 331 14.92 19.30 -10.33
C PHE A 331 15.42 19.40 -8.88
N ALA A 332 16.69 19.07 -8.64
CA ALA A 332 17.34 19.16 -7.33
C ALA A 332 17.38 20.58 -6.74
N ASP A 333 17.28 21.63 -7.57
CA ASP A 333 17.29 23.03 -7.14
C ASP A 333 15.89 23.57 -6.80
N ARG A 334 14.85 22.73 -6.82
CA ARG A 334 13.49 23.15 -6.48
C ARG A 334 13.43 23.63 -5.02
N PRO A 335 12.78 24.78 -4.74
CA PRO A 335 12.66 25.28 -3.37
C PRO A 335 11.78 24.36 -2.50
N LEU A 336 11.78 24.61 -1.19
CA LEU A 336 10.73 24.10 -0.33
C LEU A 336 9.40 24.74 -0.74
N MET A 337 8.41 23.89 -0.98
CA MET A 337 7.10 24.30 -1.46
C MET A 337 6.17 24.47 -0.26
N PRO A 338 5.74 25.70 0.10
CA PRO A 338 4.89 25.93 1.27
C PRO A 338 3.42 25.59 1.02
N ALA A 339 3.10 24.94 -0.10
CA ALA A 339 1.77 24.47 -0.45
C ALA A 339 1.85 23.06 -1.03
N VAL A 340 0.77 22.30 -0.83
CA VAL A 340 0.65 20.90 -1.26
C VAL A 340 -0.60 20.74 -2.11
N SER A 341 -0.61 19.78 -3.03
CA SER A 341 -1.85 19.50 -3.76
C SER A 341 -2.89 18.87 -2.82
N VAL A 342 -4.18 18.99 -3.19
CA VAL A 342 -5.27 18.28 -2.52
C VAL A 342 -5.00 16.77 -2.46
N GLY A 343 -4.49 16.17 -3.54
CA GLY A 343 -4.15 14.75 -3.60
C GLY A 343 -2.99 14.34 -2.69
N GLU A 344 -1.92 15.15 -2.63
CA GLU A 344 -0.79 14.95 -1.71
C GLU A 344 -1.23 15.05 -0.25
N ARG A 345 -2.06 16.04 0.09
CA ARG A 345 -2.64 16.16 1.43
C ARG A 345 -3.51 14.97 1.78
N ALA A 346 -4.40 14.55 0.90
CA ALA A 346 -5.26 13.38 1.14
C ALA A 346 -4.42 12.12 1.37
N SER A 347 -3.39 11.91 0.55
CA SER A 347 -2.47 10.79 0.68
C SER A 347 -1.73 10.81 2.01
N PHE A 348 -1.22 11.98 2.43
CA PHE A 348 -0.60 12.14 3.74
C PHE A 348 -1.58 11.84 4.88
N ILE A 349 -2.77 12.43 4.85
CA ILE A 349 -3.80 12.20 5.88
C ILE A 349 -4.12 10.71 6.02
N ARG A 350 -4.24 9.96 4.92
CA ARG A 350 -4.49 8.50 4.96
C ARG A 350 -3.38 7.72 5.67
N SER A 351 -2.16 8.24 5.70
CA SER A 351 -1.03 7.63 6.41
C SER A 351 -1.06 7.87 7.93
N LEU A 352 -1.79 8.88 8.41
CA LEU A 352 -1.85 9.31 9.82
C LEU A 352 -2.63 8.34 10.72
N THR A 353 -2.04 7.17 10.95
CA THR A 353 -2.76 6.00 11.47
C THR A 353 -2.21 5.48 12.79
N TYR A 354 -0.91 5.62 13.03
CA TYR A 354 -0.25 4.95 14.14
C TYR A 354 0.00 5.85 15.34
N ASP A 355 0.21 7.16 15.13
CA ASP A 355 0.38 8.08 16.25
C ASP A 355 -0.93 8.23 17.05
N LYS A 356 -0.80 8.46 18.36
CA LYS A 356 -1.93 8.64 19.29
C LYS A 356 -2.09 10.10 19.74
N ASN A 357 -1.58 11.05 18.96
CA ASN A 357 -1.62 12.45 19.30
C ASN A 357 -3.03 13.04 19.12
N LYS A 358 -3.67 13.48 20.21
CA LYS A 358 -5.04 14.02 20.15
C LYS A 358 -5.17 15.29 19.31
N GLN A 359 -4.14 16.14 19.29
CA GLN A 359 -4.17 17.39 18.52
C GLN A 359 -4.20 17.12 17.01
N VAL A 360 -3.57 16.02 16.56
CA VAL A 360 -3.67 15.57 15.17
C VAL A 360 -5.12 15.16 14.85
N SER A 361 -5.77 14.40 15.73
CA SER A 361 -7.18 14.01 15.55
C SER A 361 -8.12 15.23 15.53
N GLU A 362 -7.86 16.22 16.39
CA GLU A 362 -8.58 17.51 16.37
C GLU A 362 -8.38 18.28 15.06
N ALA A 363 -7.15 18.35 14.56
CA ALA A 363 -6.85 18.99 13.28
C ALA A 363 -7.56 18.29 12.11
N LEU A 364 -7.54 16.96 12.07
CA LEU A 364 -8.26 16.16 11.07
C LEU A 364 -9.78 16.40 11.10
N HIS A 365 -10.36 16.47 12.29
CA HIS A 365 -11.77 16.77 12.47
C HIS A 365 -12.11 18.19 11.97
N ARG A 366 -11.28 19.19 12.28
CA ARG A 366 -11.47 20.56 11.76
C ARG A 366 -11.38 20.63 10.24
N ILE A 367 -10.41 19.93 9.63
CA ILE A 367 -10.24 19.88 8.18
C ILE A 367 -11.48 19.26 7.52
N PHE A 368 -12.00 18.16 8.08
CA PHE A 368 -13.26 17.57 7.58
C PHE A 368 -14.42 18.56 7.65
N LEU A 369 -14.59 19.26 8.78
CA LEU A 369 -15.70 20.19 8.97
C LEU A 369 -15.62 21.42 8.06
N ALA A 370 -14.41 21.82 7.65
CA ALA A 370 -14.21 22.95 6.74
C ALA A 370 -14.78 22.67 5.33
N ASP A 371 -14.63 21.45 4.83
CA ASP A 371 -15.24 21.02 3.56
C ASP A 371 -15.55 19.52 3.54
N PRO A 372 -16.74 19.10 4.04
CA PRO A 372 -17.12 17.69 4.01
C PRO A 372 -17.37 17.18 2.58
N LYS A 373 -17.56 18.06 1.59
CA LYS A 373 -17.86 17.63 0.22
C LYS A 373 -16.61 17.33 -0.60
N GLU A 374 -15.43 17.71 -0.09
CA GLU A 374 -14.18 17.50 -0.81
C GLU A 374 -13.84 16.00 -0.90
N LYS A 375 -13.91 15.46 -2.13
CA LYS A 375 -13.92 14.02 -2.42
C LYS A 375 -12.62 13.32 -2.03
N ALA A 376 -11.49 14.02 -2.07
CA ALA A 376 -10.21 13.42 -1.70
C ALA A 376 -9.95 13.49 -0.18
N ILE A 377 -10.21 14.65 0.42
CA ILE A 377 -9.82 14.98 1.80
C ILE A 377 -10.79 14.41 2.83
N ALA A 378 -12.10 14.57 2.62
CA ALA A 378 -13.06 14.16 3.64
C ALA A 378 -13.01 12.65 3.94
N PRO A 379 -12.96 11.74 2.94
CA PRO A 379 -12.75 10.31 3.21
C PRO A 379 -11.39 10.02 3.85
N ALA A 380 -10.33 10.75 3.47
CA ALA A 380 -9.01 10.58 4.09
C ALA A 380 -9.05 10.90 5.59
N CYS A 381 -9.68 12.02 5.99
CA CYS A 381 -9.87 12.39 7.39
C CYS A 381 -10.65 11.32 8.17
N LEU A 382 -11.75 10.82 7.61
CA LEU A 382 -12.55 9.76 8.24
C LEU A 382 -11.76 8.45 8.40
N LEU A 383 -10.96 8.07 7.40
CA LEU A 383 -10.12 6.88 7.45
C LEU A 383 -9.07 7.00 8.57
N ALA A 384 -8.39 8.15 8.64
CA ALA A 384 -7.38 8.42 9.65
C ALA A 384 -8.00 8.37 11.06
N LEU A 385 -9.10 9.08 11.29
CA LEU A 385 -9.83 9.06 12.57
C LEU A 385 -10.28 7.64 12.95
N ALA A 386 -10.81 6.88 11.98
CA ALA A 386 -11.25 5.51 12.18
C ALA A 386 -10.11 4.56 12.57
N LYS A 387 -8.95 4.65 11.92
CA LYS A 387 -7.76 3.83 12.25
C LYS A 387 -7.16 4.19 13.60
N ARG A 388 -7.19 5.47 13.99
CA ARG A 388 -6.67 5.95 15.28
C ARG A 388 -7.52 5.49 16.46
N GLY A 389 -8.81 5.29 16.23
CA GLY A 389 -9.80 4.90 17.24
C GLY A 389 -10.42 6.09 17.98
N ASP A 390 -10.18 7.31 17.51
CA ASP A 390 -10.71 8.54 18.10
C ASP A 390 -12.07 8.92 17.49
N TYR A 391 -12.77 9.88 18.10
CA TYR A 391 -13.99 10.50 17.53
C TYR A 391 -15.10 9.50 17.17
N THR A 392 -15.24 8.41 17.92
CA THR A 392 -16.22 7.34 17.65
C THR A 392 -17.65 7.87 17.42
N ASN A 393 -18.12 8.79 18.26
CA ASN A 393 -19.47 9.36 18.12
C ASN A 393 -19.61 10.14 16.80
N PHE A 394 -18.62 10.96 16.46
CA PHE A 394 -18.61 11.71 15.20
C PHE A 394 -18.58 10.76 13.98
N LEU A 395 -17.83 9.66 14.03
CA LEU A 395 -17.84 8.65 12.95
C LEU A 395 -19.22 7.98 12.82
N VAL A 396 -19.88 7.68 13.94
CA VAL A 396 -21.25 7.17 13.95
C VAL A 396 -22.23 8.18 13.37
N ASP A 397 -22.09 9.47 13.70
CA ASP A 397 -22.91 10.55 13.13
C ASP A 397 -22.73 10.65 11.61
N GLN A 398 -21.50 10.52 11.11
CA GLN A 398 -21.26 10.48 9.67
C GLN A 398 -21.90 9.26 8.99
N LEU A 399 -21.92 8.09 9.64
CA LEU A 399 -22.69 6.94 9.14
C LEU A 399 -24.20 7.22 9.14
N ASN A 400 -24.71 7.90 10.17
CA ASN A 400 -26.14 8.24 10.27
C ASN A 400 -26.59 9.24 9.20
N ASN A 401 -25.68 10.05 8.67
CA ASN A 401 -25.95 10.98 7.57
C ASN A 401 -26.03 10.30 6.19
N ILE A 402 -25.69 9.00 6.08
CA ILE A 402 -25.81 8.24 4.83
C ILE A 402 -27.22 7.64 4.72
N ASN A 403 -27.85 7.82 3.57
CA ASN A 403 -29.13 7.20 3.29
C ASN A 403 -28.95 5.76 2.76
N PHE A 404 -29.05 4.78 3.65
CA PHE A 404 -28.90 3.36 3.32
C PHE A 404 -30.13 2.69 2.68
N THR A 405 -31.23 3.43 2.49
CA THR A 405 -32.45 2.89 1.85
C THR A 405 -32.43 3.08 0.33
N LYS A 406 -31.52 3.90 -0.21
CA LYS A 406 -31.37 4.11 -1.66
C LYS A 406 -30.58 2.97 -2.31
N LEU A 407 -31.05 2.51 -3.47
CA LEU A 407 -30.35 1.51 -4.30
C LEU A 407 -29.15 2.13 -5.04
N GLU A 408 -29.24 3.40 -5.43
CA GLU A 408 -28.12 4.15 -5.97
C GLU A 408 -27.31 4.76 -4.82
N ASN A 409 -26.00 4.55 -4.84
CA ASN A 409 -25.09 5.17 -3.88
C ASN A 409 -24.55 6.49 -4.43
N SER A 410 -24.32 7.44 -3.52
CA SER A 410 -23.42 8.55 -3.83
C SER A 410 -22.00 8.03 -3.69
N GLU A 411 -21.16 8.25 -4.69
CA GLU A 411 -19.73 7.91 -4.67
C GLU A 411 -19.07 8.37 -3.36
N LEU A 412 -19.34 9.61 -2.94
CA LEU A 412 -18.81 10.17 -1.70
C LEU A 412 -19.30 9.44 -0.44
N GLN A 413 -20.59 9.10 -0.36
CA GLN A 413 -21.15 8.36 0.78
C GLN A 413 -20.59 6.93 0.86
N LEU A 414 -20.36 6.28 -0.28
CA LEU A 414 -19.72 4.98 -0.32
C LEU A 414 -18.26 5.07 0.17
N GLU A 415 -17.53 6.12 -0.22
CA GLU A 415 -16.17 6.37 0.27
C GLU A 415 -16.13 6.67 1.78
N TYR A 416 -17.14 7.38 2.31
CA TYR A 416 -17.29 7.58 3.75
C TYR A 416 -17.47 6.25 4.48
N LEU A 417 -18.41 5.41 4.02
CA LEU A 417 -18.64 4.10 4.61
C LEU A 417 -17.37 3.24 4.57
N LYS A 418 -16.66 3.20 3.43
CA LYS A 418 -15.38 2.47 3.31
C LYS A 418 -14.36 2.96 4.32
N SER A 419 -14.20 4.29 4.41
CA SER A 419 -13.22 4.93 5.30
C SER A 419 -13.52 4.66 6.78
N ILE A 420 -14.79 4.73 7.19
CA ILE A 420 -15.21 4.50 8.57
C ILE A 420 -15.17 2.99 8.92
N SER A 421 -15.41 2.12 7.94
CA SER A 421 -15.54 0.67 8.15
C SER A 421 -14.30 -0.03 8.73
N VAL A 422 -13.13 0.61 8.65
CA VAL A 422 -11.89 0.09 9.25
C VAL A 422 -11.83 0.25 10.77
N SER A 423 -12.70 1.09 11.35
CA SER A 423 -12.71 1.35 12.79
C SER A 423 -13.08 0.10 13.57
N ARG A 424 -12.38 -0.12 14.70
CA ARG A 424 -12.66 -1.19 15.65
C ARG A 424 -13.46 -0.72 16.87
N ALA A 425 -13.85 0.55 16.91
CA ALA A 425 -14.64 1.10 18.00
C ALA A 425 -16.03 0.45 18.06
N LYS A 426 -16.47 0.10 19.28
CA LYS A 426 -17.74 -0.61 19.49
C LYS A 426 -18.94 0.10 18.85
N GLY A 427 -19.08 1.41 19.03
CA GLY A 427 -20.19 2.18 18.45
C GLY A 427 -20.23 2.14 16.91
N VAL A 428 -19.06 2.17 16.26
CA VAL A 428 -18.98 2.02 14.80
C VAL A 428 -19.35 0.58 14.40
N GLN A 429 -18.82 -0.43 15.10
CA GLN A 429 -19.13 -1.83 14.82
C GLN A 429 -20.63 -2.14 14.98
N ASP A 430 -21.27 -1.65 16.04
CA ASP A 430 -22.71 -1.79 16.27
C ASP A 430 -23.51 -1.17 15.10
N ARG A 431 -23.10 0.02 14.64
CA ARG A 431 -23.74 0.70 13.49
C ARG A 431 -23.51 -0.04 12.17
N LEU A 432 -22.31 -0.56 11.90
CA LEU A 432 -22.03 -1.38 10.71
C LEU A 432 -22.88 -2.66 10.70
N GLN A 433 -23.10 -3.29 11.87
CA GLN A 433 -23.99 -4.45 11.96
C GLN A 433 -25.44 -4.08 11.61
N GLU A 434 -25.92 -2.94 12.11
CA GLU A 434 -27.26 -2.45 11.78
C GLU A 434 -27.41 -2.18 10.28
N ILE A 435 -26.43 -1.49 9.67
CA ILE A 435 -26.40 -1.22 8.22
C ILE A 435 -26.42 -2.54 7.44
N ALA A 436 -25.55 -3.49 7.78
CA ALA A 436 -25.48 -4.79 7.12
C ALA A 436 -26.79 -5.61 7.25
N ARG A 437 -27.58 -5.38 8.31
CA ARG A 437 -28.87 -6.04 8.53
C ARG A 437 -30.03 -5.41 7.77
N THR A 438 -29.94 -4.13 7.43
CA THR A 438 -31.10 -3.33 7.00
C THR A 438 -30.98 -2.76 5.59
N THR A 439 -29.76 -2.56 5.07
CA THR A 439 -29.60 -1.99 3.74
C THR A 439 -30.02 -2.99 2.65
N ALA A 440 -30.71 -2.49 1.62
CA ALA A 440 -30.97 -3.22 0.39
C ALA A 440 -29.89 -2.96 -0.69
N ASN A 441 -28.95 -2.04 -0.43
CA ASN A 441 -27.91 -1.67 -1.36
C ASN A 441 -26.75 -2.69 -1.28
N PRO A 442 -26.39 -3.37 -2.38
CA PRO A 442 -25.36 -4.40 -2.38
C PRO A 442 -23.96 -3.86 -2.02
N ASP A 443 -23.64 -2.62 -2.39
CA ASP A 443 -22.32 -2.04 -2.10
C ASP A 443 -22.21 -1.62 -0.64
N TYR A 444 -23.25 -1.01 -0.07
CA TYR A 444 -23.26 -0.69 1.35
C TYR A 444 -23.23 -1.95 2.21
N PHE A 445 -23.99 -2.99 1.82
CA PHE A 445 -23.93 -4.29 2.49
C PHE A 445 -22.51 -4.86 2.47
N ARG A 446 -21.88 -4.91 1.29
CA ARG A 446 -20.52 -5.43 1.11
C ARG A 446 -19.51 -4.73 2.00
N VAL A 447 -19.49 -3.39 1.96
CA VAL A 447 -18.53 -2.60 2.74
C VAL A 447 -18.79 -2.77 4.24
N ALA A 448 -20.04 -2.72 4.69
CA ALA A 448 -20.39 -2.87 6.09
C ALA A 448 -19.93 -4.23 6.64
N VAL A 449 -20.22 -5.33 5.94
CA VAL A 449 -19.80 -6.68 6.36
C VAL A 449 -18.28 -6.85 6.31
N PHE A 450 -17.59 -6.24 5.35
CA PHE A 450 -16.12 -6.27 5.32
C PHE A 450 -15.49 -5.58 6.54
N GLY A 451 -16.11 -4.50 7.01
CA GLY A 451 -15.67 -3.75 8.19
C GLY A 451 -15.89 -4.48 9.53
N LEU A 452 -16.80 -5.46 9.57
CA LEU A 452 -17.11 -6.18 10.80
C LEU A 452 -15.93 -7.01 11.32
N VAL A 453 -15.72 -6.92 12.63
CA VAL A 453 -14.89 -7.85 13.40
C VAL A 453 -15.66 -9.16 13.56
N GLN A 454 -14.96 -10.30 13.43
CA GLN A 454 -15.57 -11.62 13.60
C GLN A 454 -15.98 -11.87 15.07
N PRO A 455 -17.04 -12.66 15.32
CA PRO A 455 -17.90 -13.34 14.35
C PRO A 455 -19.04 -12.45 13.80
N VAL A 456 -19.41 -12.65 12.54
CA VAL A 456 -20.54 -11.94 11.91
C VAL A 456 -21.90 -12.50 12.39
N PRO A 457 -22.83 -11.66 12.89
CA PRO A 457 -24.14 -12.10 13.40
C PRO A 457 -25.04 -12.84 12.38
N PRO A 458 -25.81 -13.86 12.80
CA PRO A 458 -26.75 -14.60 11.94
C PRO A 458 -27.76 -13.77 11.12
N PRO A 459 -28.34 -12.65 11.63
CA PRO A 459 -29.29 -11.86 10.86
C PRO A 459 -28.72 -11.27 9.55
N ILE A 460 -27.41 -11.07 9.45
CA ILE A 460 -26.75 -10.54 8.26
C ILE A 460 -26.88 -11.51 7.08
N PHE A 461 -26.90 -12.83 7.33
CA PHE A 461 -27.14 -13.84 6.31
C PHE A 461 -28.52 -13.72 5.69
N ARG A 462 -29.54 -13.46 6.52
CA ARG A 462 -30.91 -13.29 6.03
C ARG A 462 -30.96 -12.12 5.06
N ASN A 463 -30.32 -11.00 5.41
CA ASN A 463 -30.29 -9.84 4.52
C ASN A 463 -29.51 -10.12 3.23
N ALA A 464 -28.38 -10.84 3.30
CA ALA A 464 -27.63 -11.24 2.11
C ALA A 464 -28.49 -12.04 1.11
N LYS A 465 -29.33 -12.96 1.61
CA LYS A 465 -30.27 -13.71 0.77
C LYS A 465 -31.32 -12.80 0.12
N ILE A 466 -31.86 -11.84 0.89
CA ILE A 466 -32.84 -10.87 0.39
C ILE A 466 -32.23 -10.05 -0.75
N ILE A 467 -31.02 -9.50 -0.55
CA ILE A 467 -30.32 -8.72 -1.58
C ILE A 467 -30.03 -9.59 -2.82
N LEU A 468 -29.50 -10.80 -2.64
CA LEU A 468 -29.26 -11.71 -3.75
C LEU A 468 -30.55 -12.05 -4.51
N ALA A 469 -31.67 -12.24 -3.82
CA ALA A 469 -32.95 -12.50 -4.47
C ALA A 469 -33.43 -11.29 -5.30
N SER A 470 -33.16 -10.06 -4.87
CA SER A 470 -33.60 -8.84 -5.58
C SER A 470 -32.69 -8.38 -6.72
N LEU A 471 -31.44 -8.85 -6.79
CA LEU A 471 -30.50 -8.43 -7.83
C LEU A 471 -30.88 -8.98 -9.22
N PRO A 472 -30.62 -8.24 -10.32
CA PRO A 472 -30.71 -8.80 -11.66
C PRO A 472 -29.80 -10.02 -11.83
N GLU A 473 -30.22 -10.99 -12.65
CA GLU A 473 -29.45 -12.22 -12.94
C GLU A 473 -28.00 -11.92 -13.39
N LYS A 474 -27.83 -10.89 -14.23
CA LYS A 474 -26.53 -10.49 -14.79
C LYS A 474 -25.74 -9.51 -13.93
N SER A 475 -26.19 -9.24 -12.70
CA SER A 475 -25.54 -8.26 -11.83
C SER A 475 -24.18 -8.75 -11.32
N ASN A 476 -23.13 -7.94 -11.49
CA ASN A 476 -21.81 -8.21 -10.91
C ASN A 476 -21.82 -8.20 -9.37
N HIS A 477 -22.83 -7.59 -8.74
CA HIS A 477 -22.97 -7.60 -7.28
C HIS A 477 -23.23 -8.99 -6.70
N VAL A 478 -23.74 -9.94 -7.49
CA VAL A 478 -23.95 -11.33 -7.04
C VAL A 478 -22.62 -11.94 -6.59
N GLY A 479 -21.59 -11.88 -7.44
CA GLY A 479 -20.26 -12.40 -7.11
C GLY A 479 -19.67 -11.70 -5.89
N ASN A 480 -19.80 -10.38 -5.81
CA ASN A 480 -19.30 -9.59 -4.69
C ASN A 480 -19.94 -9.98 -3.34
N ILE A 481 -21.24 -10.24 -3.29
CA ILE A 481 -21.92 -10.66 -2.06
C ILE A 481 -21.51 -12.09 -1.67
N LEU A 482 -21.47 -13.01 -2.65
CA LEU A 482 -21.00 -14.38 -2.41
C LEU A 482 -19.57 -14.40 -1.87
N TYR A 483 -18.68 -13.55 -2.43
CA TYR A 483 -17.31 -13.38 -1.96
C TYR A 483 -17.23 -12.95 -0.50
N VAL A 484 -18.02 -11.93 -0.12
CA VAL A 484 -18.08 -11.44 1.27
C VAL A 484 -18.50 -12.55 2.22
N ILE A 485 -19.54 -13.32 1.87
CA ILE A 485 -20.04 -14.42 2.70
C ILE A 485 -18.97 -15.48 2.88
N ASN A 486 -18.26 -15.84 1.81
CA ASN A 486 -17.16 -16.80 1.87
C ASN A 486 -16.05 -16.31 2.81
N MET A 487 -15.59 -15.07 2.63
CA MET A 487 -14.44 -14.52 3.35
C MET A 487 -14.73 -14.20 4.81
N LYS A 488 -15.92 -13.65 5.09
CA LYS A 488 -16.28 -13.17 6.43
C LYS A 488 -17.13 -14.17 7.19
N ILE A 489 -17.63 -15.23 6.58
CA ILE A 489 -18.46 -16.18 7.32
C ILE A 489 -18.23 -17.64 6.86
N PRO A 490 -16.96 -18.11 6.91
CA PRO A 490 -16.56 -19.39 6.30
C PRO A 490 -17.29 -20.60 6.89
N HIS A 491 -17.63 -20.58 8.19
CA HIS A 491 -18.29 -21.71 8.86
C HIS A 491 -19.73 -21.96 8.39
N ARG A 492 -20.37 -20.97 7.75
CA ARG A 492 -21.76 -21.05 7.24
C ARG A 492 -21.85 -20.88 5.72
N SER A 493 -20.75 -20.51 5.07
CA SER A 493 -20.73 -20.28 3.63
C SER A 493 -21.11 -21.55 2.87
N LYS A 494 -20.72 -22.73 3.36
CA LYS A 494 -21.09 -24.04 2.78
C LYS A 494 -22.61 -24.24 2.68
N GLU A 495 -23.33 -24.13 3.80
CA GLU A 495 -24.78 -24.28 3.84
C GLU A 495 -25.46 -23.21 2.98
N PHE A 496 -24.96 -21.98 3.07
CA PHE A 496 -25.47 -20.86 2.28
C PHE A 496 -25.34 -21.11 0.78
N PHE A 497 -24.17 -21.56 0.30
CA PHE A 497 -23.95 -21.80 -1.12
C PHE A 497 -24.69 -23.03 -1.63
N LYS A 498 -24.87 -24.06 -0.80
CA LYS A 498 -25.75 -25.19 -1.12
C LYS A 498 -27.19 -24.72 -1.35
N GLU A 499 -27.74 -23.95 -0.42
CA GLU A 499 -29.09 -23.38 -0.55
C GLU A 499 -29.20 -22.43 -1.74
N PHE A 500 -28.21 -21.54 -1.94
CA PHE A 500 -28.17 -20.62 -3.07
C PHE A 500 -28.19 -21.38 -4.40
N ARG A 501 -27.39 -22.44 -4.53
CA ARG A 501 -27.39 -23.32 -5.70
C ARG A 501 -28.75 -23.99 -5.93
N GLU A 502 -29.35 -24.53 -4.87
CA GLU A 502 -30.62 -25.26 -4.96
C GLU A 502 -31.81 -24.35 -5.28
N THR A 503 -31.75 -23.10 -4.84
CA THR A 503 -32.83 -22.12 -5.05
C THR A 503 -32.68 -21.31 -6.33
N THR A 504 -31.46 -21.10 -6.82
CA THR A 504 -31.23 -20.31 -8.05
C THR A 504 -31.48 -21.14 -9.30
N LYS A 505 -32.35 -20.63 -10.19
CA LYS A 505 -32.53 -21.18 -11.54
C LYS A 505 -31.66 -20.47 -12.59
N SER A 506 -30.89 -19.48 -12.18
CA SER A 506 -30.05 -18.68 -13.08
C SER A 506 -28.72 -19.37 -13.36
N ALA A 507 -28.41 -19.59 -14.65
CA ALA A 507 -27.11 -20.08 -15.08
C ALA A 507 -26.01 -19.06 -14.78
N GLN A 508 -26.27 -17.76 -15.01
CA GLN A 508 -25.30 -16.71 -14.75
C GLN A 508 -24.88 -16.65 -13.27
N ARG A 509 -25.84 -16.80 -12.35
CA ARG A 509 -25.58 -16.80 -10.90
C ARG A 509 -24.79 -18.02 -10.45
N LEU A 510 -25.03 -19.18 -11.05
CA LEU A 510 -24.22 -20.38 -10.80
C LEU A 510 -22.80 -20.23 -11.35
N GLY A 511 -22.63 -19.61 -12.52
CA GLY A 511 -21.30 -19.24 -13.03
C GLY A 511 -20.56 -18.33 -12.06
N ARG A 512 -21.21 -17.31 -11.50
CA ARG A 512 -20.64 -16.43 -10.47
C ARG A 512 -20.29 -17.17 -9.17
N LEU A 513 -21.06 -18.19 -8.80
CA LEU A 513 -20.74 -19.04 -7.66
C LEU A 513 -19.42 -19.79 -7.88
N CYS A 514 -19.20 -20.35 -9.08
CA CYS A 514 -17.94 -21.00 -9.46
C CYS A 514 -16.75 -20.03 -9.44
N ASP A 515 -16.93 -18.77 -9.90
CA ASP A 515 -15.87 -17.75 -9.87
C ASP A 515 -15.33 -17.54 -8.44
N ILE A 516 -16.22 -17.48 -7.45
CA ILE A 516 -15.82 -17.31 -6.04
C ILE A 516 -15.10 -18.54 -5.49
N MET A 517 -15.46 -19.73 -5.98
CA MET A 517 -14.87 -20.99 -5.53
C MET A 517 -13.43 -21.18 -6.02
N ASN A 518 -13.06 -20.55 -7.14
CA ASN A 518 -11.71 -20.55 -7.69
C ASN A 518 -10.68 -19.90 -6.73
N TYR A 519 -11.05 -18.84 -6.00
CA TYR A 519 -10.12 -18.06 -5.16
C TYR A 519 -9.77 -18.67 -3.79
N GLY A 520 -9.32 -19.93 -3.76
CA GLY A 520 -8.71 -20.53 -2.55
C GLY A 520 -9.67 -20.72 -1.37
N SER A 521 -10.97 -20.71 -1.62
CA SER A 521 -11.98 -20.93 -0.59
C SER A 521 -11.88 -22.36 -0.04
N SER A 522 -12.10 -22.53 1.27
CA SER A 522 -12.22 -23.86 1.92
C SER A 522 -13.56 -24.55 1.59
N ILE A 523 -14.20 -24.16 0.48
CA ILE A 523 -15.52 -24.66 0.09
C ILE A 523 -15.39 -26.09 -0.45
N ASP A 524 -16.44 -26.85 -0.16
CA ASP A 524 -16.63 -28.25 -0.51
C ASP A 524 -16.56 -28.50 -2.02
N ILE A 525 -15.58 -29.33 -2.42
CA ILE A 525 -15.43 -29.87 -3.78
C ILE A 525 -16.75 -30.47 -4.26
N ASP A 526 -17.54 -31.09 -3.39
CA ASP A 526 -18.81 -31.72 -3.75
C ASP A 526 -19.84 -30.72 -4.28
N LEU A 527 -19.81 -29.48 -3.76
CA LEU A 527 -20.71 -28.43 -4.25
C LEU A 527 -20.38 -28.04 -5.69
N ILE A 528 -19.09 -27.97 -6.05
CA ILE A 528 -18.67 -27.66 -7.43
C ILE A 528 -18.91 -28.87 -8.34
N CYS A 529 -18.57 -30.08 -7.87
CA CYS A 529 -18.78 -31.32 -8.61
C CYS A 529 -20.22 -31.46 -9.13
N SER A 530 -21.21 -31.07 -8.33
CA SER A 530 -22.62 -31.13 -8.72
C SER A 530 -23.02 -30.24 -9.90
N LEU A 531 -22.18 -29.26 -10.27
CA LEU A 531 -22.42 -28.33 -11.36
C LEU A 531 -21.81 -28.80 -12.68
N LEU A 532 -21.05 -29.91 -12.69
CA LEU A 532 -20.42 -30.46 -13.90
C LEU A 532 -21.44 -31.00 -14.93
N ASP A 533 -22.69 -31.22 -14.53
CA ASP A 533 -23.79 -31.61 -15.43
C ASP A 533 -24.58 -30.43 -16.00
N ASP A 534 -24.34 -29.20 -15.52
CA ASP A 534 -25.11 -28.03 -15.92
C ASP A 534 -24.59 -27.41 -17.23
N GLN A 535 -25.25 -27.76 -18.33
CA GLN A 535 -24.87 -27.37 -19.69
C GLN A 535 -25.43 -26.00 -20.12
N ARG A 536 -26.10 -25.27 -19.23
CA ARG A 536 -26.69 -23.98 -19.57
C ARG A 536 -25.61 -22.94 -19.85
N GLN A 537 -25.83 -22.12 -20.88
CA GLN A 537 -24.91 -21.08 -21.31
C GLN A 537 -24.89 -19.90 -20.32
N ILE A 538 -23.73 -19.27 -20.20
CA ILE A 538 -23.53 -18.03 -19.43
C ILE A 538 -22.89 -16.97 -20.33
N GLU A 539 -23.16 -15.70 -20.04
CA GLU A 539 -22.73 -14.56 -20.85
C GLU A 539 -21.58 -13.78 -20.19
N GLY A 540 -20.96 -12.89 -20.96
CA GLY A 540 -19.93 -11.96 -20.49
C GLY A 540 -18.50 -12.50 -20.53
N TYR A 541 -18.26 -13.58 -21.28
CA TYR A 541 -16.95 -14.19 -21.52
C TYR A 541 -16.57 -14.03 -22.99
N GLU A 542 -15.27 -13.95 -23.27
CA GLU A 542 -14.73 -13.86 -24.63
C GLU A 542 -15.09 -15.10 -25.46
N TYR A 543 -15.11 -16.28 -24.83
CA TYR A 543 -15.52 -17.54 -25.42
C TYR A 543 -16.89 -17.98 -24.88
N PRO A 544 -17.71 -18.69 -25.66
CA PRO A 544 -18.93 -19.31 -25.16
C PRO A 544 -18.65 -20.25 -23.98
N MET A 545 -19.31 -20.01 -22.85
CA MET A 545 -19.12 -20.73 -21.59
C MET A 545 -20.43 -21.32 -21.09
N ARG A 546 -20.34 -22.49 -20.47
CA ARG A 546 -21.43 -23.14 -19.71
C ARG A 546 -21.14 -23.11 -18.22
N VAL A 547 -22.15 -23.38 -17.40
CA VAL A 547 -21.97 -23.53 -15.94
C VAL A 547 -20.96 -24.66 -15.63
N CYS A 548 -21.04 -25.80 -16.32
CA CYS A 548 -20.09 -26.91 -16.17
C CYS A 548 -18.64 -26.53 -16.54
N ASP A 549 -18.44 -25.63 -17.52
CA ASP A 549 -17.12 -25.14 -17.89
C ASP A 549 -16.50 -24.30 -16.76
N ARG A 550 -17.30 -23.44 -16.09
CA ARG A 550 -16.82 -22.67 -14.92
C ARG A 550 -16.58 -23.56 -13.70
N ALA A 551 -17.42 -24.57 -13.51
CA ALA A 551 -17.22 -25.55 -12.44
C ALA A 551 -15.91 -26.33 -12.65
N ALA A 552 -15.62 -26.72 -13.90
CA ALA A 552 -14.40 -27.40 -14.26
C ALA A 552 -13.15 -26.53 -14.09
N ASP A 553 -13.22 -25.27 -14.52
CA ASP A 553 -12.16 -24.28 -14.27
C ASP A 553 -11.90 -24.12 -12.76
N ALA A 554 -12.93 -23.93 -11.94
CA ALA A 554 -12.75 -23.80 -10.49
C ALA A 554 -12.16 -25.06 -9.82
N LEU A 555 -12.44 -26.25 -10.36
CA LEU A 555 -11.90 -27.52 -9.87
C LEU A 555 -10.45 -27.76 -10.30
N SER A 556 -10.04 -27.32 -11.48
CA SER A 556 -8.68 -27.54 -11.98
C SER A 556 -7.62 -26.86 -11.09
N TYR A 557 -7.95 -25.73 -10.47
CA TYR A 557 -7.09 -25.07 -9.46
C TYR A 557 -7.01 -25.82 -8.12
N LYS A 558 -7.89 -26.78 -7.88
CA LYS A 558 -7.94 -27.59 -6.64
C LYS A 558 -7.45 -29.02 -6.84
N ILE A 559 -7.42 -29.50 -8.09
CA ILE A 559 -7.06 -30.87 -8.45
C ILE A 559 -5.86 -30.80 -9.38
N ASP A 560 -4.66 -30.92 -8.81
CA ASP A 560 -3.37 -30.81 -9.53
C ASP A 560 -3.25 -31.77 -10.73
N LYS A 561 -4.05 -32.83 -10.77
CA LYS A 561 -3.99 -33.89 -11.78
C LYS A 561 -4.80 -33.59 -13.05
N ILE A 562 -5.75 -32.66 -13.01
CA ILE A 562 -6.68 -32.43 -14.13
C ILE A 562 -6.68 -30.95 -14.51
N TRP A 563 -6.11 -30.64 -15.67
CA TRP A 563 -6.08 -29.29 -16.22
C TRP A 563 -7.40 -28.99 -16.95
N PHE A 564 -7.96 -27.81 -16.70
CA PHE A 564 -9.01 -27.23 -17.53
C PHE A 564 -8.61 -25.84 -18.04
N ASP A 565 -8.93 -25.52 -19.29
CA ASP A 565 -8.65 -24.23 -19.90
C ASP A 565 -9.89 -23.77 -20.68
N THR A 566 -10.30 -22.53 -20.43
CA THR A 566 -11.50 -21.95 -21.02
C THR A 566 -11.37 -21.70 -22.52
N GLU A 567 -10.15 -21.59 -23.05
CA GLU A 567 -9.87 -21.35 -24.47
C GLU A 567 -9.90 -22.62 -25.32
N TRP A 568 -9.98 -23.79 -24.68
CA TRP A 568 -10.06 -25.06 -25.40
C TRP A 568 -11.34 -25.22 -26.21
N SER A 569 -11.25 -26.01 -27.28
CA SER A 569 -12.43 -26.41 -28.04
C SER A 569 -13.47 -27.10 -27.14
N PHE A 570 -14.76 -26.96 -27.46
CA PHE A 570 -15.84 -27.59 -26.70
C PHE A 570 -15.63 -29.08 -26.45
N LYS A 571 -15.17 -29.82 -27.47
CA LYS A 571 -14.86 -31.24 -27.36
C LYS A 571 -13.82 -31.52 -26.28
N ARG A 572 -12.72 -30.76 -26.26
CA ARG A 572 -11.65 -30.95 -25.27
C ARG A 572 -12.08 -30.52 -23.87
N ARG A 573 -12.90 -29.47 -23.75
CA ARG A 573 -13.54 -29.08 -22.48
C ARG A 573 -14.44 -30.18 -21.94
N ASP A 574 -15.26 -30.80 -22.80
CA ASP A 574 -16.13 -31.92 -22.42
C ASP A 574 -15.36 -33.15 -21.97
N GLU A 575 -14.24 -33.48 -22.64
CA GLU A 575 -13.33 -34.57 -22.23
C GLU A 575 -12.78 -34.32 -20.81
N ALA A 576 -12.27 -33.11 -20.53
CA ALA A 576 -11.78 -32.74 -19.20
C ALA A 576 -12.90 -32.75 -18.14
N ILE A 577 -14.11 -32.27 -18.47
CA ILE A 577 -15.28 -32.34 -17.58
C ILE A 577 -15.62 -33.79 -17.24
N MET A 578 -15.52 -34.72 -18.18
CA MET A 578 -15.76 -36.15 -17.93
C MET A 578 -14.71 -36.76 -16.99
N GLU A 579 -13.44 -36.35 -17.08
CA GLU A 579 -12.40 -36.76 -16.14
C GLU A 579 -12.67 -36.20 -14.73
N LEU A 580 -13.03 -34.92 -14.63
CA LEU A 580 -13.42 -34.30 -13.36
C LEU A 580 -14.64 -34.98 -12.74
N LYS A 581 -15.64 -35.39 -13.53
CA LYS A 581 -16.79 -36.17 -13.02
C LYS A 581 -16.37 -37.50 -12.42
N LYS A 582 -15.44 -38.21 -13.06
CA LYS A 582 -14.89 -39.48 -12.53
C LYS A 582 -14.17 -39.25 -11.20
N TYR A 583 -13.34 -38.22 -11.12
CA TYR A 583 -12.69 -37.82 -9.86
C TYR A 583 -13.74 -37.45 -8.80
N CYS A 584 -14.78 -36.71 -9.19
CA CYS A 584 -15.90 -36.36 -8.34
C CYS A 584 -16.76 -37.58 -7.89
N ALA A 585 -16.56 -38.77 -8.44
CA ALA A 585 -17.28 -39.98 -8.03
C ALA A 585 -16.45 -40.89 -7.12
N THR A 586 -15.13 -40.68 -7.01
CA THR A 586 -14.28 -41.51 -6.13
C THR A 586 -14.46 -41.11 -4.66
N PRO A 587 -14.56 -42.07 -3.73
CA PRO A 587 -14.76 -41.78 -2.30
C PRO A 587 -13.51 -41.25 -1.57
N GLU A 588 -12.34 -41.22 -2.21
CA GLU A 588 -11.06 -40.76 -1.62
C GLU A 588 -10.81 -39.24 -1.73
N LYS A 589 -11.86 -38.40 -1.76
CA LYS A 589 -11.73 -36.94 -1.95
C LYS A 589 -11.19 -36.20 -0.73
#